data_AF-A0A9D1LNK1-F1
#
_entry.id   AF-A0A9D1LNK1-F1
#
_cell.length_a   1.000
_cell.length_b   1.000
_cell.length_c   1.000
_cell.angle_alpha   90.00
_cell.angle_beta   90.00
_cell.angle_gamma   90.00
#
_symmetry.space_group_name_H-M   'P 1'
#
loop_
_entity.id
_entity.type
_entity.pdbx_description
1 polymer ?
#
loop_
_entity_poly.entity_id
_entity_poly.type
_entity_poly.pdbx_seq_one_letter_code
_entity_poly.pdbx_strand_id
1 'polypeptide(L)'
;MSEVVFRISVGGGFLLAFLIYLLLRRFRNFETAIMWVVGTALLIEKIVEYILTPLLPTELSHWSYLLLGLAIMLRLRFLYFGAGSLGLLSAFGYFLGVMVFPPMFLQTMSTPIVIRGIITHSLLLLLSLHCLFSAKKVTLLDMVFPLVFTAALVVFNYLLMNDKVVLPGWNPSGKALVMILDGTLLQYIVKDYPGWAVPIMQVTIGVVFVAVVFALNRLSRRFCEDYRRYLI
;
A
#
# COMPACT_ATOMS: atom_id res chain seq x y z
N MET A 1 -20.19 11.81 -9.70
CA MET A 1 -19.99 10.44 -10.19
C MET A 1 -20.86 9.51 -9.35
N SER A 2 -21.61 8.59 -9.96
CA SER A 2 -22.41 7.63 -9.18
C SER A 2 -21.52 6.58 -8.51
N GLU A 3 -21.96 6.00 -7.40
CA GLU A 3 -21.20 4.94 -6.69
C GLU A 3 -20.88 3.74 -7.58
N VAL A 4 -21.79 3.39 -8.49
CA VAL A 4 -21.61 2.27 -9.42
C VAL A 4 -20.46 2.56 -10.39
N VAL A 5 -20.46 3.74 -11.01
CA VAL A 5 -19.38 4.16 -11.92
C VAL A 5 -18.05 4.20 -11.15
N PHE A 6 -18.08 4.68 -9.91
CA PHE A 6 -16.90 4.74 -9.06
C PHE A 6 -16.28 3.36 -8.78
N ARG A 7 -17.09 2.39 -8.35
CA ARG A 7 -16.65 1.01 -8.11
C ARG A 7 -16.10 0.38 -9.39
N ILE A 8 -16.76 0.58 -10.53
CA ILE A 8 -16.31 0.06 -11.83
C ILE A 8 -14.97 0.66 -12.23
N SER A 9 -14.79 1.98 -12.12
CA SER A 9 -13.52 2.64 -12.47
C SER A 9 -12.36 2.14 -11.61
N VAL A 10 -12.61 1.93 -10.32
CA VAL A 10 -11.60 1.49 -9.36
C VAL A 10 -11.23 0.02 -9.57
N GLY A 11 -12.23 -0.85 -9.74
CA GLY A 11 -12.00 -2.26 -10.08
C GLY A 11 -11.38 -2.46 -11.45
N GLY A 12 -11.78 -1.65 -12.42
CA GLY A 12 -11.17 -1.60 -13.74
C GLY A 12 -9.70 -1.19 -13.67
N GLY A 13 -9.34 -0.19 -12.86
CA GLY A 13 -7.95 0.21 -12.63
C GLY A 13 -7.09 -0.91 -12.03
N PHE A 14 -7.59 -1.58 -10.99
CA PHE A 14 -6.93 -2.74 -10.38
C PHE A 14 -6.69 -3.86 -11.40
N LEU A 15 -7.76 -4.26 -12.10
CA LEU A 15 -7.72 -5.36 -13.07
C LEU A 15 -6.77 -5.03 -14.23
N LEU A 16 -6.85 -3.81 -14.77
CA LEU A 16 -5.99 -3.34 -15.84
C LEU A 16 -4.52 -3.36 -15.43
N ALA A 17 -4.18 -2.84 -14.24
CA ALA A 17 -2.83 -2.89 -13.72
C ALA A 17 -2.33 -4.33 -13.57
N PHE A 18 -3.15 -5.22 -13.00
CA PHE A 18 -2.79 -6.63 -12.87
C PHE A 18 -2.55 -7.30 -14.24
N LEU A 19 -3.41 -7.07 -15.23
CA LEU A 19 -3.26 -7.61 -16.59
C LEU A 19 -2.02 -7.05 -17.29
N ILE A 20 -1.75 -5.75 -17.17
CA ILE A 20 -0.53 -5.11 -17.69
C ILE A 20 0.71 -5.79 -17.07
N TYR A 21 0.72 -6.03 -15.76
CA TYR A 21 1.82 -6.73 -15.11
C TYR A 21 2.05 -8.13 -15.71
N LEU A 22 0.97 -8.92 -15.86
CA LEU A 22 1.06 -10.27 -16.45
C LEU A 22 1.60 -10.24 -17.88
N LEU A 23 1.21 -9.24 -18.68
CA LEU A 23 1.69 -9.06 -20.04
C LEU A 23 3.17 -8.67 -20.06
N LEU A 24 3.56 -7.66 -19.27
CA LEU A 24 4.95 -7.18 -19.20
C LEU A 24 5.91 -8.28 -18.75
N ARG A 25 5.47 -9.15 -17.85
CA ARG A 25 6.27 -10.27 -17.36
C ARG A 25 6.71 -11.26 -18.44
N ARG A 26 6.01 -11.32 -19.58
CA ARG A 26 6.47 -12.10 -20.76
C ARG A 26 7.76 -11.54 -21.36
N PHE A 27 8.04 -10.26 -21.13
CA PHE A 27 9.18 -9.51 -21.65
C PHE A 27 10.03 -8.95 -20.50
N ARG A 28 10.69 -9.81 -19.74
CA ARG A 28 11.35 -9.48 -18.46
C ARG A 28 12.33 -8.30 -18.49
N ASN A 29 13.12 -8.16 -19.56
CA ASN A 29 14.06 -7.04 -19.70
C ASN A 29 13.30 -5.71 -19.85
N PHE A 30 12.20 -5.75 -20.62
CA PHE A 30 11.33 -4.61 -20.84
C PHE A 30 10.52 -4.26 -19.59
N GLU A 31 9.99 -5.27 -18.89
CA GLU A 31 9.36 -5.12 -17.57
C GLU A 31 10.29 -4.39 -16.60
N THR A 32 11.52 -4.87 -16.44
CA THR A 32 12.49 -4.28 -15.49
C THR A 32 12.80 -2.83 -15.85
N ALA A 33 12.96 -2.52 -17.14
CA ALA A 33 13.20 -1.15 -17.60
C ALA A 33 11.99 -0.23 -17.31
N ILE A 34 10.78 -0.68 -17.63
CA ILE A 34 9.55 0.08 -17.34
C ILE A 34 9.38 0.30 -15.84
N MET A 35 9.53 -0.74 -15.03
CA MET A 35 9.37 -0.62 -13.57
C MET A 35 10.41 0.34 -12.98
N TRP A 36 11.62 0.36 -13.53
CA TRP A 36 12.64 1.33 -13.15
C TRP A 36 12.24 2.77 -13.48
N VAL A 37 11.74 3.03 -14.71
CA VAL A 37 11.27 4.36 -15.11
C VAL A 37 10.08 4.80 -14.26
N VAL A 38 9.06 3.95 -14.12
CA VAL A 38 7.84 4.23 -13.35
C VAL A 38 8.16 4.44 -11.86
N GLY A 39 8.98 3.57 -11.27
CA GLY A 39 9.39 3.69 -9.87
C GLY A 39 10.19 4.96 -9.59
N THR A 40 11.07 5.35 -10.51
CA THR A 40 11.85 6.60 -10.40
C THR A 40 10.95 7.82 -10.55
N ALA A 41 10.03 7.83 -11.52
CA ALA A 41 9.09 8.93 -11.71
C ALA A 41 8.18 9.11 -10.48
N LEU A 42 7.67 8.02 -9.91
CA LEU A 42 6.83 8.04 -8.71
C LEU A 42 7.61 8.51 -7.47
N LEU A 43 8.88 8.13 -7.35
CA LEU A 43 9.77 8.63 -6.30
C LEU A 43 9.96 10.15 -6.40
N ILE A 44 10.27 10.65 -7.60
CA ILE A 44 10.49 12.08 -7.85
C ILE A 44 9.19 12.86 -7.57
N GLU A 45 8.05 12.40 -8.09
CA GLU A 45 6.74 13.01 -7.83
C GLU A 45 6.51 13.17 -6.32
N LYS A 46 6.77 12.12 -5.54
CA LYS A 46 6.53 12.14 -4.09
C LYS A 46 7.53 13.00 -3.33
N ILE A 47 8.81 12.99 -3.70
CA ILE A 47 9.81 13.90 -3.12
C ILE A 47 9.40 15.35 -3.37
N VAL A 48 9.02 15.69 -4.61
CA VAL A 48 8.55 17.03 -4.96
C VAL A 48 7.29 17.40 -4.17
N GLU A 49 6.33 16.48 -4.05
CA GLU A 49 5.14 16.68 -3.24
C GLU A 49 5.49 16.97 -1.77
N TYR A 50 6.44 16.25 -1.16
CA TYR A 50 6.85 16.52 0.23
C TYR A 50 7.63 17.82 0.41
N ILE A 51 8.38 18.26 -0.61
CA ILE A 51 9.07 19.55 -0.58
C ILE A 51 8.07 20.70 -0.67
N LEU A 52 7.07 20.57 -1.56
CA LEU A 52 6.06 21.61 -1.79
C LEU A 52 4.96 21.62 -0.73
N THR A 53 4.65 20.45 -0.16
CA THR A 53 3.71 20.27 0.94
C THR A 53 4.47 19.56 2.07
N PRO A 54 5.02 20.30 3.06
CA PRO A 54 5.86 19.74 4.12
C PRO A 54 5.05 18.94 5.15
N LEU A 55 4.19 18.04 4.67
CA LEU A 55 3.42 17.08 5.42
C LEU A 55 4.21 15.78 5.43
N LEU A 56 4.69 15.37 6.60
CA LEU A 56 5.35 14.07 6.73
C LEU A 56 4.41 12.94 6.30
N PRO A 57 4.92 11.93 5.57
CA PRO A 57 4.16 10.75 5.22
C PRO A 57 3.70 10.04 6.49
N THR A 58 2.40 9.91 6.62
CA THR A 58 1.73 9.40 7.82
C THR A 58 0.84 8.20 7.52
N GLU A 59 0.54 8.01 6.24
CA GLU A 59 -0.11 6.82 5.72
C GLU A 59 0.89 5.80 5.21
N LEU A 60 0.48 4.53 5.24
CA LEU A 60 1.28 3.44 4.72
C LEU A 60 1.56 3.60 3.21
N SER A 61 0.60 4.14 2.45
CA SER A 61 0.73 4.37 1.00
C SER A 61 1.87 5.33 0.68
N HIS A 62 1.92 6.45 1.38
CA HIS A 62 2.93 7.49 1.26
C HIS A 62 4.35 6.97 1.45
N TRP A 63 4.56 6.15 2.47
CA TRP A 63 5.82 5.46 2.70
C TRP A 63 6.10 4.38 1.66
N SER A 64 5.08 3.64 1.22
CA SER A 64 5.25 2.59 0.21
C SER A 64 5.73 3.15 -1.12
N TYR A 65 5.24 4.31 -1.55
CA TYR A 65 5.72 4.98 -2.77
C TYR A 65 7.22 5.28 -2.69
N LEU A 66 7.67 5.85 -1.56
CA LEU A 66 9.08 6.17 -1.33
C LEU A 66 9.95 4.91 -1.28
N LEU A 67 9.54 3.92 -0.48
CA LEU A 67 10.31 2.69 -0.27
C LEU A 67 10.43 1.88 -1.55
N LEU A 68 9.35 1.74 -2.33
CA LEU A 68 9.40 1.05 -3.63
C LEU A 68 10.23 1.82 -4.64
N GLY A 69 10.04 3.12 -4.75
CA GLY A 69 10.81 3.97 -5.64
C GLY A 69 12.31 3.87 -5.37
N LEU A 70 12.72 3.99 -4.10
CA LEU A 70 14.11 3.83 -3.67
C LEU A 70 14.63 2.41 -3.92
N ALA A 71 13.86 1.38 -3.54
CA ALA A 71 14.25 0.00 -3.73
C ALA A 71 14.55 -0.28 -5.21
N ILE A 72 13.67 0.14 -6.11
CA ILE A 72 13.79 -0.10 -7.56
C ILE A 72 14.90 0.76 -8.17
N MET A 73 14.93 2.06 -7.88
CA MET A 73 15.90 3.00 -8.46
C MET A 73 17.34 2.60 -8.10
N LEU A 74 17.58 2.30 -6.82
CA LEU A 74 18.90 1.93 -6.28
C LEU A 74 19.17 0.41 -6.33
N ARG A 75 18.23 -0.38 -6.84
CA ARG A 75 18.30 -1.86 -6.92
C ARG A 75 18.59 -2.52 -5.57
N LEU A 76 18.03 -1.99 -4.48
CA LEU A 76 18.19 -2.48 -3.10
C LEU A 76 17.36 -3.75 -2.89
N ARG A 77 17.87 -4.88 -3.40
CA ARG A 77 17.15 -6.17 -3.41
C ARG A 77 16.66 -6.64 -2.04
N PHE A 78 17.33 -6.27 -0.96
CA PHE A 78 16.90 -6.63 0.41
C PHE A 78 15.61 -5.90 0.83
N LEU A 79 15.28 -4.76 0.21
CA LEU A 79 14.03 -4.04 0.47
C LEU A 79 12.87 -4.54 -0.38
N TYR A 80 13.11 -5.38 -1.40
CA TYR A 80 12.08 -5.72 -2.38
C TYR A 80 10.89 -6.44 -1.75
N PHE A 81 11.16 -7.40 -0.85
CA PHE A 81 10.08 -8.11 -0.18
C PHE A 81 9.30 -7.18 0.77
N GLY A 82 10.02 -6.39 1.57
CA GLY A 82 9.41 -5.45 2.51
C GLY A 82 8.60 -4.36 1.83
N ALA A 83 9.24 -3.55 0.97
CA ALA A 83 8.60 -2.49 0.20
C ALA A 83 7.49 -3.03 -0.71
N GLY A 84 7.71 -4.20 -1.34
CA GLY A 84 6.71 -4.88 -2.15
C GLY A 84 5.48 -5.32 -1.34
N SER A 85 5.67 -5.85 -0.13
CA SER A 85 4.56 -6.25 0.74
C SER A 85 3.75 -5.04 1.21
N LEU A 86 4.43 -3.97 1.65
CA LEU A 86 3.78 -2.74 2.11
C LEU A 86 3.03 -2.05 0.97
N GLY A 87 3.64 -1.94 -0.21
CA GLY A 87 2.99 -1.37 -1.38
C GLY A 87 1.82 -2.21 -1.88
N LEU A 88 1.93 -3.54 -1.85
CA LEU A 88 0.84 -4.42 -2.23
C LEU A 88 -0.35 -4.25 -1.28
N LEU A 89 -0.08 -4.25 0.02
CA LEU A 89 -1.10 -4.04 1.06
C LEU A 89 -1.73 -2.65 0.96
N SER A 90 -0.95 -1.63 0.68
CA SER A 90 -1.46 -0.28 0.47
C SER A 90 -2.33 -0.19 -0.79
N ALA A 91 -1.94 -0.83 -1.89
CA ALA A 91 -2.74 -0.87 -3.11
C ALA A 91 -4.07 -1.60 -2.85
N PHE A 92 -4.02 -2.79 -2.26
CA PHE A 92 -5.23 -3.53 -1.89
C PHE A 92 -6.11 -2.76 -0.90
N GLY A 93 -5.52 -2.15 0.13
CA GLY A 93 -6.25 -1.35 1.10
C GLY A 93 -7.01 -0.20 0.44
N TYR A 94 -6.40 0.46 -0.55
CA TYR A 94 -7.09 1.48 -1.34
C TYR A 94 -8.22 0.90 -2.20
N PHE A 95 -7.94 -0.10 -3.04
CA PHE A 95 -8.97 -0.67 -3.92
C PHE A 95 -10.13 -1.29 -3.14
N LEU A 96 -9.84 -2.07 -2.10
CA LEU A 96 -10.84 -2.66 -1.23
C LEU A 96 -11.60 -1.58 -0.45
N GLY A 97 -10.89 -0.61 0.12
CA GLY A 97 -11.51 0.49 0.87
C GLY A 97 -12.50 1.26 0.01
N VAL A 98 -12.15 1.56 -1.24
CA VAL A 98 -13.03 2.26 -2.18
C VAL A 98 -14.20 1.38 -2.63
N MET A 99 -13.99 0.08 -2.84
CA MET A 99 -15.06 -0.84 -3.22
C MET A 99 -16.06 -1.10 -2.10
N VAL A 100 -15.60 -1.21 -0.86
CA VAL A 100 -16.43 -1.56 0.30
C VAL A 100 -17.04 -0.32 0.94
N PHE A 101 -16.30 0.80 0.98
CA PHE A 101 -16.70 2.05 1.62
C PHE A 101 -16.72 3.26 0.66
N PRO A 102 -17.42 3.20 -0.49
CA PRO A 102 -17.44 4.32 -1.43
C PRO A 102 -17.94 5.65 -0.84
N PRO A 103 -18.93 5.70 0.09
CA PRO A 103 -19.37 6.95 0.69
C PRO A 103 -18.23 7.70 1.40
N MET A 104 -17.32 6.97 2.07
CA MET A 104 -16.18 7.57 2.75
C MET A 104 -15.34 8.41 1.78
N PHE A 105 -14.99 7.84 0.62
CA PHE A 105 -14.14 8.52 -0.37
C PHE A 105 -14.88 9.62 -1.14
N LEU A 106 -16.15 9.40 -1.48
CA LEU A 106 -16.95 10.38 -2.21
C LEU A 106 -17.30 11.62 -1.36
N GLN A 107 -17.35 11.46 -0.03
CA GLN A 107 -17.63 12.55 0.90
C GLN A 107 -16.37 13.30 1.34
N THR A 108 -15.21 12.63 1.39
CA THR A 108 -13.97 13.24 1.91
C THR A 108 -12.99 13.69 0.83
N MET A 109 -13.13 13.25 -0.43
CA MET A 109 -12.18 13.55 -1.51
C MET A 109 -12.84 14.10 -2.76
N SER A 110 -12.18 15.06 -3.41
CA SER A 110 -12.61 15.57 -4.71
C SER A 110 -12.33 14.56 -5.84
N THR A 111 -13.10 14.60 -6.93
CA THR A 111 -12.94 13.70 -8.08
C THR A 111 -11.49 13.63 -8.62
N PRO A 112 -10.74 14.75 -8.77
CA PRO A 112 -9.35 14.68 -9.21
C PRO A 112 -8.43 13.92 -8.25
N ILE A 113 -8.64 14.07 -6.93
CA ILE A 113 -7.87 13.34 -5.91
C ILE A 113 -8.12 11.84 -6.04
N VAL A 114 -9.36 11.43 -6.28
CA VAL A 114 -9.64 10.01 -6.48
C VAL A 114 -9.02 9.47 -7.76
N ILE A 115 -9.12 10.19 -8.89
CA ILE A 115 -8.48 9.74 -10.15
C ILE A 115 -6.96 9.59 -9.95
N ARG A 116 -6.32 10.56 -9.30
CA ARG A 116 -4.90 10.47 -8.91
C ARG A 116 -4.65 9.27 -8.01
N GLY A 117 -5.54 9.00 -7.06
CA GLY A 117 -5.52 7.82 -6.19
C GLY A 117 -5.56 6.50 -6.97
N ILE A 118 -6.49 6.35 -7.92
CA ILE A 118 -6.59 5.15 -8.76
C ILE A 118 -5.30 4.93 -9.54
N ILE A 119 -4.76 5.98 -10.18
CA ILE A 119 -3.52 5.90 -10.96
C ILE A 119 -2.35 5.51 -10.04
N THR A 120 -2.13 6.26 -8.96
CA THR A 120 -0.99 6.04 -8.05
C THR A 120 -1.01 4.66 -7.40
N HIS A 121 -2.17 4.17 -6.93
CA HIS A 121 -2.28 2.83 -6.34
C HIS A 121 -2.23 1.70 -7.39
N SER A 122 -2.61 1.98 -8.65
CA SER A 122 -2.38 1.05 -9.76
C SER A 122 -0.89 0.90 -10.07
N LEU A 123 -0.14 2.01 -10.12
CA LEU A 123 1.32 1.98 -10.27
C LEU A 123 1.98 1.30 -9.06
N LEU A 124 1.50 1.56 -7.84
CA LEU A 124 1.97 0.90 -6.63
C LEU A 124 1.80 -0.61 -6.71
N LEU A 125 0.64 -1.09 -7.21
CA LEU A 125 0.38 -2.51 -7.43
C LEU A 125 1.41 -3.11 -8.40
N LEU A 126 1.64 -2.47 -9.55
CA LEU A 126 2.63 -2.91 -10.54
C LEU A 126 4.03 -3.06 -9.94
N LEU A 127 4.52 -2.01 -9.28
CA LEU A 127 5.85 -1.98 -8.67
C LEU A 127 5.99 -3.00 -7.54
N SER A 128 4.92 -3.21 -6.77
CA SER A 128 4.88 -4.17 -5.68
C SER A 128 5.00 -5.61 -6.19
N LEU A 129 4.22 -5.96 -7.22
CA LEU A 129 4.29 -7.27 -7.86
C LEU A 129 5.67 -7.51 -8.48
N HIS A 130 6.23 -6.50 -9.15
CA HIS A 130 7.61 -6.57 -9.66
C HIS A 130 8.61 -6.88 -8.54
N CYS A 131 8.57 -6.15 -7.42
CA CYS A 131 9.48 -6.36 -6.30
C CYS A 131 9.29 -7.74 -5.65
N LEU A 132 8.05 -8.14 -5.36
CA LEU A 132 7.74 -9.42 -4.70
C LEU A 132 8.14 -10.64 -5.54
N PHE A 133 8.03 -10.54 -6.86
CA PHE A 133 8.36 -11.64 -7.77
C PHE A 133 9.77 -11.57 -8.36
N SER A 134 10.45 -10.44 -8.21
CA SER A 134 11.88 -10.29 -8.52
C SER A 134 12.78 -10.42 -7.29
N ALA A 135 12.20 -10.53 -6.09
CA ALA A 135 12.93 -10.76 -4.85
C ALA A 135 13.76 -12.05 -4.96
N LYS A 136 14.98 -12.03 -4.40
CA LYS A 136 15.72 -13.27 -4.14
C LYS A 136 14.96 -14.12 -3.11
N LYS A 137 15.35 -15.38 -2.95
CA LYS A 137 14.78 -16.34 -1.99
C LYS A 137 14.51 -15.65 -0.64
N VAL A 138 13.24 -15.36 -0.37
CA VAL A 138 12.81 -14.57 0.79
C VAL A 138 13.10 -15.34 2.08
N THR A 139 13.79 -14.71 3.00
CA THR A 139 14.09 -15.25 4.33
C THR A 139 13.07 -14.77 5.35
N LEU A 140 13.05 -15.39 6.54
CA LEU A 140 12.21 -14.91 7.63
C LEU A 140 12.63 -13.50 8.10
N LEU A 141 13.91 -13.15 7.95
CA LEU A 141 14.42 -11.82 8.30
C LEU A 141 13.83 -10.73 7.39
N ASP A 142 13.60 -11.04 6.12
CA ASP A 142 12.99 -10.08 5.19
C ASP A 142 11.54 -9.73 5.58
N MET A 143 10.86 -10.61 6.32
CA MET A 143 9.53 -10.34 6.87
C MET A 143 9.53 -9.43 8.09
N VAL A 144 10.66 -9.32 8.80
CA VAL A 144 10.78 -8.47 9.98
C VAL A 144 10.62 -7.00 9.57
N PHE A 145 11.20 -6.60 8.43
CA PHE A 145 11.12 -5.23 7.95
C PHE A 145 9.68 -4.70 7.81
N PRO A 146 8.77 -5.31 7.01
CA PRO A 146 7.42 -4.79 6.87
C PRO A 146 6.63 -4.81 8.20
N LEU A 147 6.88 -5.81 9.07
CA LEU A 147 6.22 -5.88 10.38
C LEU A 147 6.66 -4.76 11.33
N VAL A 148 7.97 -4.58 11.50
CA VAL A 148 8.55 -3.54 12.37
C VAL A 148 8.25 -2.14 11.83
N PHE A 149 8.32 -1.97 10.51
CA PHE A 149 8.01 -0.69 9.87
C PHE A 149 6.54 -0.29 10.11
N THR A 150 5.60 -1.21 9.92
CA THR A 150 4.19 -0.93 10.20
C THR A 150 3.93 -0.69 11.69
N ALA A 151 4.58 -1.44 12.59
CA ALA A 151 4.49 -1.20 14.03
C ALA A 151 4.99 0.21 14.41
N ALA A 152 6.14 0.63 13.87
CA ALA A 152 6.68 1.97 14.08
C ALA A 152 5.73 3.06 13.55
N LEU A 153 5.10 2.83 12.38
CA LEU A 153 4.14 3.76 11.81
C LEU A 153 2.86 3.87 12.64
N VAL A 154 2.39 2.77 13.23
CA VAL A 154 1.24 2.76 14.16
C VAL A 154 1.57 3.55 15.42
N VAL A 155 2.74 3.31 16.04
CA VAL A 155 3.19 4.07 17.21
C VAL A 155 3.32 5.56 16.89
N PHE A 156 3.89 5.90 15.73
CA PHE A 156 4.04 7.29 15.30
C PHE A 156 2.68 7.99 15.16
N ASN A 157 1.71 7.36 14.49
CA ASN A 157 0.36 7.93 14.36
C ASN A 157 -0.34 8.05 15.72
N TYR A 158 -0.17 7.07 16.62
CA TYR A 158 -0.71 7.16 17.97
C TYR A 158 -0.13 8.35 18.75
N LEU A 159 1.18 8.60 18.64
CA LEU A 159 1.82 9.75 19.28
C LEU A 159 1.33 11.09 18.71
N LEU A 160 1.11 11.17 17.39
CA LEU A 160 0.51 12.34 16.74
C LEU A 160 -0.94 12.59 17.20
N MET A 161 -1.74 11.55 17.35
CA MET A 161 -3.14 11.66 17.79
C MET A 161 -3.27 12.14 19.24
N ASN A 162 -2.26 11.88 20.08
CA ASN A 162 -2.26 12.25 21.50
C ASN A 162 -1.45 13.53 21.78
N ASP A 163 -1.21 14.35 20.76
CA ASP A 163 -0.44 15.60 20.82
C ASP A 163 0.95 15.44 21.45
N LYS A 164 1.53 14.23 21.41
CA LYS A 164 2.90 13.97 21.90
C LYS A 164 3.95 14.36 20.88
N VAL A 165 3.55 14.52 19.62
CA VAL A 165 4.35 15.04 18.51
C VAL A 165 3.51 16.08 17.79
N VAL A 166 4.05 17.27 17.58
CA VAL A 166 3.38 18.34 16.83
C VAL A 166 3.96 18.39 15.43
N LEU A 167 3.11 18.17 14.43
CA LEU A 167 3.49 18.24 13.02
C LEU A 167 2.73 19.40 12.35
N PRO A 168 3.41 20.40 11.78
CA PRO A 168 2.76 21.51 11.09
C PRO A 168 1.84 21.01 9.96
N GLY A 169 0.60 21.51 9.94
CA GLY A 169 -0.39 21.13 8.92
C GLY A 169 -0.97 19.71 9.06
N TRP A 170 -0.68 19.00 10.16
CA TRP A 170 -1.28 17.71 10.43
C TRP A 170 -2.81 17.81 10.53
N ASN A 171 -3.49 17.05 9.67
CA ASN A 171 -4.92 16.81 9.75
C ASN A 171 -5.16 15.31 9.94
N PRO A 172 -5.75 14.86 11.06
CA PRO A 172 -6.11 13.45 11.29
C PRO A 172 -7.31 12.99 10.44
N SER A 173 -8.11 13.93 9.92
CA SER A 173 -9.36 13.63 9.21
C SER A 173 -9.10 12.83 7.93
N GLY A 174 -9.83 11.73 7.76
CA GLY A 174 -9.79 10.89 6.56
C GLY A 174 -8.53 10.02 6.41
N LYS A 175 -7.72 9.92 7.47
CA LYS A 175 -6.50 9.09 7.50
C LYS A 175 -6.81 7.69 7.97
N ALA A 176 -6.57 6.68 7.13
CA ALA A 176 -7.02 5.30 7.36
C ALA A 176 -6.45 4.71 8.66
N LEU A 177 -5.15 4.93 8.93
CA LEU A 177 -4.54 4.47 10.18
C LEU A 177 -5.13 5.16 11.42
N VAL A 178 -5.39 6.46 11.33
CA VAL A 178 -6.05 7.20 12.41
C VAL A 178 -7.46 6.67 12.64
N MET A 179 -8.21 6.44 11.57
CA MET A 179 -9.59 5.94 11.62
C MET A 179 -9.70 4.52 12.21
N ILE A 180 -8.64 3.71 12.04
CA ILE A 180 -8.52 2.41 12.69
C ILE A 180 -8.23 2.57 14.20
N LEU A 181 -7.36 3.53 14.56
CA LEU A 181 -6.93 3.78 15.93
C LEU A 181 -8.03 4.41 16.79
N ASP A 182 -8.80 5.35 16.25
CA ASP A 182 -9.91 6.01 16.96
C ASP A 182 -11.25 5.26 16.82
N GLY A 183 -11.32 4.24 15.96
CA GLY A 183 -12.52 3.43 15.74
C GLY A 183 -13.57 4.07 14.82
N THR A 184 -13.31 5.24 14.23
CA THR A 184 -14.23 5.88 13.28
C THR A 184 -14.45 5.02 12.03
N LEU A 185 -13.48 4.18 11.65
CA LEU A 185 -13.66 3.22 10.55
C LEU A 185 -14.86 2.29 10.80
N LEU A 186 -15.09 1.87 12.04
CA LEU A 186 -16.16 0.94 12.38
C LEU A 186 -17.55 1.55 12.20
N GLN A 187 -17.68 2.88 12.29
CA GLN A 187 -18.95 3.60 12.08
C GLN A 187 -19.46 3.46 10.64
N TYR A 188 -18.58 3.19 9.68
CA TYR A 188 -18.94 2.93 8.29
C TYR A 188 -19.41 1.49 8.04
N ILE A 189 -19.25 0.58 9.02
CA ILE A 189 -19.66 -0.83 8.94
C ILE A 189 -20.91 -1.08 9.79
N VAL A 190 -20.87 -0.68 11.06
CA VAL A 190 -21.94 -0.90 12.03
C VAL A 190 -22.26 0.43 12.72
N LYS A 191 -23.51 0.85 12.62
CA LYS A 191 -24.02 1.99 13.38
C LYS A 191 -24.21 1.57 14.84
N ASP A 192 -23.76 2.41 15.78
CA ASP A 192 -23.92 2.21 17.23
C ASP A 192 -23.27 0.92 17.77
N TYR A 193 -21.96 0.76 17.51
CA TYR A 193 -21.20 -0.37 18.02
C TYR A 193 -20.85 -0.24 19.52
N PRO A 194 -20.70 -1.36 20.25
CA PRO A 194 -20.27 -1.33 21.63
C PRO A 194 -18.78 -0.99 21.74
N GLY A 195 -18.36 -0.32 22.83
CA GLY A 195 -16.97 0.16 22.98
C GLY A 195 -15.88 -0.92 22.89
N TRP A 196 -16.20 -2.18 23.19
CA TRP A 196 -15.26 -3.31 23.02
C TRP A 196 -14.98 -3.67 21.56
N ALA A 197 -15.81 -3.21 20.61
CA ALA A 197 -15.68 -3.56 19.20
C ALA A 197 -14.44 -2.92 18.55
N VAL A 198 -14.00 -1.75 19.03
CA VAL A 198 -12.82 -1.04 18.50
C VAL A 198 -11.52 -1.84 18.77
N PRO A 199 -11.21 -2.25 20.02
CA PRO A 199 -10.07 -3.14 20.27
C PRO A 199 -10.10 -4.44 19.46
N ILE A 200 -11.28 -5.06 19.29
CA ILE A 200 -11.41 -6.29 18.49
C ILE A 200 -11.09 -6.03 17.02
N MET A 201 -11.59 -4.94 16.44
CA MET A 201 -11.25 -4.54 15.07
C MET A 201 -9.75 -4.34 14.91
N GLN A 202 -9.10 -3.61 15.81
CA GLN A 202 -7.66 -3.34 15.76
C GLN A 202 -6.84 -4.64 15.82
N VAL A 203 -7.16 -5.54 16.74
CA VAL A 203 -6.52 -6.86 16.83
C VAL A 203 -6.76 -7.68 15.57
N THR A 204 -7.99 -7.69 15.06
CA THR A 204 -8.34 -8.44 13.84
C THR A 204 -7.55 -7.94 12.63
N ILE A 205 -7.49 -6.62 12.42
CA ILE A 205 -6.70 -6.02 11.34
C ILE A 205 -5.22 -6.37 11.49
N GLY A 206 -4.67 -6.29 12.72
CA GLY A 206 -3.28 -6.66 12.99
C GLY A 206 -2.97 -8.12 12.68
N VAL A 207 -3.83 -9.05 13.11
CA VAL A 207 -3.69 -10.49 12.83
C VAL A 207 -3.79 -10.77 11.33
N VAL A 208 -4.76 -10.16 10.63
CA VAL A 208 -4.92 -10.30 9.18
C VAL A 208 -3.69 -9.76 8.44
N PHE A 209 -3.15 -8.60 8.85
CA PHE A 209 -1.93 -8.03 8.29
C PHE A 209 -0.75 -9.02 8.39
N VAL A 210 -0.51 -9.57 9.58
CA VAL A 210 0.55 -10.58 9.80
C VAL A 210 0.31 -11.80 8.91
N ALA A 211 -0.91 -12.33 8.89
CA ALA A 211 -1.27 -13.50 8.07
C ALA A 211 -1.00 -13.25 6.57
N VAL A 212 -1.32 -12.06 6.06
CA VAL A 212 -1.05 -11.68 4.66
C VAL A 212 0.44 -11.60 4.39
N VAL A 213 1.25 -10.99 5.26
CA VAL A 213 2.72 -10.95 5.09
C VAL A 213 3.32 -12.36 5.04
N PHE A 214 2.83 -13.28 5.89
CA PHE A 214 3.21 -14.69 5.84
C PHE A 214 2.78 -15.39 4.53
N ALA A 215 1.56 -15.14 4.07
CA ALA A 215 1.07 -15.67 2.80
C ALA A 215 1.90 -15.17 1.62
N LEU A 216 2.27 -13.88 1.60
CA LEU A 216 3.12 -13.27 0.58
C LEU A 216 4.53 -13.86 0.58
N ASN A 217 5.11 -14.11 1.76
CA ASN A 217 6.40 -14.82 1.85
C ASN A 217 6.30 -16.22 1.23
N ARG A 218 5.25 -16.99 1.58
CA ARG A 218 5.04 -18.34 1.03
C ARG A 218 4.86 -18.30 -0.49
N LEU A 219 4.10 -17.32 -1.00
CA LEU A 219 3.87 -17.13 -2.43
C LEU A 219 5.18 -16.77 -3.15
N SER A 220 5.92 -15.78 -2.64
CA SER A 220 7.19 -15.33 -3.22
C SER A 220 8.23 -16.46 -3.25
N ARG A 221 8.33 -17.26 -2.17
CA ARG A 221 9.20 -18.45 -2.12
C ARG A 221 8.86 -19.48 -3.20
N ARG A 222 7.58 -19.85 -3.34
CA ARG A 222 7.13 -20.77 -4.39
C ARG A 222 7.49 -20.25 -5.78
N PHE A 223 7.23 -18.97 -6.02
CA PHE A 223 7.59 -18.34 -7.28
C PHE A 223 9.10 -18.40 -7.56
N CYS A 224 9.96 -18.17 -6.55
CA CYS A 224 11.40 -18.32 -6.72
C CYS A 224 11.84 -19.77 -7.02
N GLU A 225 11.20 -20.76 -6.39
CA GLU A 225 11.53 -22.19 -6.54
C GLU A 225 11.11 -22.73 -7.91
N ASP A 226 9.90 -22.38 -8.38
CA ASP A 226 9.42 -22.77 -9.70
C ASP A 226 10.22 -22.08 -10.82
N TYR A 227 10.72 -20.86 -10.58
CA TYR A 227 11.54 -20.13 -11.55
C TYR A 227 12.82 -20.87 -11.96
N ARG A 228 13.38 -21.71 -11.07
CA ARG A 228 14.56 -22.51 -11.38
C ARG A 228 14.28 -23.65 -12.36
N ARG A 229 13.02 -24.09 -12.48
CA ARG A 229 12.61 -25.20 -13.37
C ARG A 229 12.36 -24.77 -14.81
N TYR A 230 12.13 -23.49 -15.06
CA TYR A 230 11.88 -22.94 -16.40
C TYR A 230 13.12 -22.36 -17.10
N LEU A 231 14.30 -22.52 -16.47
CA LEU A 231 15.60 -22.09 -16.99
C LEU A 231 16.50 -23.28 -17.39
N ILE A 232 15.94 -24.50 -17.42
CA ILE A 232 16.58 -25.73 -17.91
C ILE A 232 15.93 -26.09 -19.25
#